data_AF-A0A6N9BG52-F1
#
_entry.id   AF-A0A6N9BG52-F1
#
_cell.length_a   1.000
_cell.length_b   1.000
_cell.length_c   1.000
_cell.angle_alpha   90.00
_cell.angle_beta   90.00
_cell.angle_gamma   90.00
#
_symmetry.space_group_name_H-M   'P 1'
#
loop_
_entity.id
_entity.type
_entity.pdbx_description
1 polymer ?
#
loop_
_entity_poly.entity_id
_entity_poly.type
_entity_poly.pdbx_seq_one_letter_code
_entity_poly.pdbx_strand_id
1 'polypeptide(L)'
;MRPRSLRGRRGYPLLDGGRGRDGALPETGARSRRPMTRRYRLGIDVGGTFTDGILIDEETGGTRIAKVPSTPADPSVGFLAAVERILGEAGIGAADVGYLVHGTTVATNAIIEGKLAPTGFITTDGFRDMLEIQRQIRPSLYDLLFEKPRPLAPRYLCFGIPERLDAAGAVVTPLDEQAVAEAARTLREEGVEALGVCYLHAYRNPEHERRTREIVEEVFPEALVSLSSEVAPEFREYFRASTTLINAGVRPIVERYLSSIEARLRDVGLEGRLHIMQSSGGVLTFEAARTKPVFMVESGPAAGVIVSAYLGDMLGFDNILSFDMGGTTAKTGLVENGAPGITKEYEVGTAARAEHGAKGAGYPIRTPVIDLVEIGAGGGSIAWVDSGGVLRVGPQSAGADPAPACYGKGGP
;
A
#
# COMPACT_ATOMS: atom_id res chain seq x y z
N MET A 1 17.03 28.61 46.48
CA MET A 1 16.66 27.17 46.54
C MET A 1 16.42 26.70 45.11
N ARG A 2 17.19 25.72 44.64
CA ARG A 2 17.10 25.15 43.28
C ARG A 2 15.90 24.19 43.16
N PRO A 3 15.16 24.14 42.04
CA PRO A 3 14.27 23.02 41.77
C PRO A 3 15.04 21.84 41.18
N ARG A 4 14.76 20.65 41.72
CA ARG A 4 15.35 19.35 41.36
C ARG A 4 14.73 18.82 40.07
N SER A 5 15.60 18.35 39.18
CA SER A 5 15.29 17.46 38.06
C SER A 5 14.96 16.05 38.56
N LEU A 6 13.89 15.43 38.05
CA LEU A 6 13.70 13.98 38.11
C LEU A 6 13.42 13.46 36.70
N ARG A 7 14.49 12.92 36.08
CA ARG A 7 14.42 12.00 34.95
C ARG A 7 14.02 10.62 35.48
N GLY A 8 12.99 10.01 34.88
CA GLY A 8 12.68 8.60 35.06
C GLY A 8 12.68 7.89 33.71
N ARG A 9 13.81 7.29 33.33
CA ARG A 9 13.88 6.30 32.24
C ARG A 9 13.89 4.91 32.86
N ARG A 10 12.90 4.08 32.53
CA ARG A 10 12.93 2.63 32.81
C ARG A 10 13.71 1.94 31.70
N GLY A 11 14.87 1.37 32.05
CA GLY A 11 15.64 0.45 31.22
C GLY A 11 15.24 -0.99 31.52
N TYR A 12 15.22 -1.83 30.48
CA TYR A 12 15.12 -3.29 30.58
C TYR A 12 16.51 -3.90 30.92
N PRO A 13 16.56 -5.03 31.64
CA PRO A 13 17.81 -5.55 32.21
C PRO A 13 18.69 -6.30 31.21
N LEU A 14 20.00 -6.03 31.28
CA LEU A 14 21.08 -6.80 30.67
C LEU A 14 21.44 -7.97 31.60
N LEU A 15 21.53 -9.17 31.02
CA LEU A 15 22.07 -10.36 31.69
C LEU A 15 23.60 -10.32 31.65
N ASP A 16 24.21 -10.35 32.83
CA ASP A 16 25.65 -10.54 33.05
C ASP A 16 25.95 -12.04 33.19
N GLY A 17 27.12 -12.47 32.73
CA GLY A 17 27.51 -13.87 32.74
C GLY A 17 28.92 -14.15 32.23
N GLY A 18 29.92 -13.98 33.11
CA GLY A 18 31.01 -14.96 33.27
C GLY A 18 32.28 -14.79 32.42
N ARG A 19 33.37 -14.37 33.07
CA ARG A 19 34.76 -14.49 32.60
C ARG A 19 35.28 -15.93 32.74
N GLY A 20 36.08 -16.39 31.78
CA GLY A 20 36.90 -17.59 31.96
C GLY A 20 37.79 -18.03 30.79
N ARG A 21 39.05 -17.59 30.85
CA ARG A 21 40.31 -18.25 30.43
C ARG A 21 40.81 -18.18 28.98
N ASP A 22 42.11 -17.87 28.95
CA ASP A 22 43.05 -17.82 27.84
C ASP A 22 43.19 -19.15 27.10
N GLY A 23 43.24 -19.06 25.77
CA GLY A 23 43.62 -20.13 24.86
C GLY A 23 43.99 -19.51 23.51
N ALA A 24 45.26 -19.65 23.13
CA ALA A 24 45.86 -19.07 21.94
C ALA A 24 45.05 -19.33 20.65
N LEU A 25 44.87 -18.28 19.83
CA LEU A 25 44.33 -18.41 18.48
C LEU A 25 45.45 -18.86 17.53
N PRO A 26 45.28 -19.94 16.75
CA PRO A 26 46.19 -20.24 15.67
C PRO A 26 45.91 -19.30 14.49
N GLU A 27 46.96 -18.63 14.01
CA GLU A 27 47.01 -18.16 12.63
C GLU A 27 46.94 -19.38 11.70
N THR A 28 45.99 -19.40 10.76
CA THR A 28 46.14 -19.92 9.40
C THR A 28 44.80 -19.97 8.69
N GLY A 29 44.83 -19.74 7.38
CA GLY A 29 43.73 -20.05 6.48
C GLY A 29 43.05 -18.80 5.97
N ALA A 30 43.57 -18.29 4.86
CA ALA A 30 42.88 -17.36 3.99
C ALA A 30 41.40 -17.78 3.89
N ARG A 31 40.52 -16.96 4.46
CA ARG A 31 39.09 -17.11 4.21
C ARG A 31 38.91 -16.92 2.72
N SER A 32 38.70 -18.03 2.03
CA SER A 32 38.05 -18.07 0.73
C SER A 32 36.92 -17.04 0.76
N ARG A 33 37.09 -15.95 0.02
CA ARG A 33 36.03 -14.99 -0.27
C ARG A 33 34.93 -15.81 -0.94
N ARG A 34 33.90 -16.18 -0.18
CA ARG A 34 32.62 -16.58 -0.75
C ARG A 34 32.20 -15.44 -1.71
N PRO A 35 31.73 -15.72 -2.94
CA PRO A 35 31.26 -14.67 -3.82
C PRO A 35 29.98 -14.08 -3.22
N MET A 36 30.17 -13.00 -2.49
CA MET A 36 29.19 -12.03 -2.04
C MET A 36 29.73 -10.73 -2.67
N THR A 37 29.05 -9.98 -3.51
CA THR A 37 27.65 -9.56 -3.46
C THR A 37 27.38 -8.80 -4.75
N ARG A 38 26.19 -8.97 -5.33
CA ARG A 38 25.70 -8.04 -6.35
C ARG A 38 25.76 -6.60 -5.77
N ARG A 39 26.51 -5.70 -6.42
CA ARG A 39 27.06 -4.43 -5.89
C ARG A 39 26.07 -3.27 -5.86
N TYR A 40 25.03 -3.32 -6.68
CA TYR A 40 24.15 -2.17 -6.89
C TYR A 40 22.77 -2.37 -6.26
N ARG A 41 22.22 -1.27 -5.74
CA ARG A 41 20.80 -1.16 -5.37
C ARG A 41 20.07 -0.28 -6.35
N LEU A 42 18.87 -0.69 -6.74
CA LEU A 42 18.01 0.03 -7.67
C LEU A 42 16.69 0.40 -7.00
N GLY A 43 16.34 1.68 -7.02
CA GLY A 43 15.01 2.18 -6.65
C GLY A 43 14.28 2.64 -7.90
N ILE A 44 13.03 2.20 -8.11
CA ILE A 44 12.19 2.67 -9.21
C ILE A 44 10.83 3.12 -8.66
N ASP A 45 10.43 4.36 -8.88
CA ASP A 45 9.11 4.87 -8.56
C ASP A 45 8.30 5.15 -9.83
N VAL A 46 7.17 4.49 -9.98
CA VAL A 46 6.26 4.68 -11.13
C VAL A 46 5.13 5.62 -10.70
N GLY A 47 5.28 6.89 -11.07
CA GLY A 47 4.27 7.93 -10.85
C GLY A 47 3.33 8.13 -12.05
N GLY A 48 2.41 9.08 -11.91
CA GLY A 48 1.41 9.39 -12.96
C GLY A 48 1.98 10.09 -14.20
N THR A 49 3.06 10.87 -14.06
CA THR A 49 3.66 11.63 -15.17
C THR A 49 4.98 11.03 -15.64
N PHE A 50 5.85 10.69 -14.70
CA PHE A 50 7.17 10.13 -14.97
C PHE A 50 7.42 8.91 -14.09
N THR A 51 8.28 8.02 -14.60
CA THR A 51 8.90 6.96 -13.83
C THR A 51 10.33 7.40 -13.52
N ASP A 52 10.66 7.40 -12.24
CA ASP A 52 11.93 7.84 -11.69
C ASP A 52 12.75 6.63 -11.24
N GLY A 53 14.04 6.62 -11.55
CA GLY A 53 14.97 5.56 -11.17
C GLY A 53 16.20 6.11 -10.48
N ILE A 54 16.66 5.42 -9.44
CA ILE A 54 17.91 5.73 -8.73
C ILE A 54 18.74 4.46 -8.55
N LEU A 55 20.00 4.52 -8.97
CA LEU A 55 20.97 3.45 -8.79
C LEU A 55 22.00 3.90 -7.76
N ILE A 56 22.26 3.06 -6.77
CA ILE A 56 23.27 3.29 -5.73
C ILE A 56 24.31 2.18 -5.83
N ASP A 57 25.57 2.59 -5.94
CA ASP A 57 26.73 1.73 -5.80
C ASP A 57 27.08 1.56 -4.32
N GLU A 58 26.92 0.36 -3.75
CA GLU A 58 27.20 0.13 -2.33
C GLU A 58 28.69 0.25 -1.98
N GLU A 59 29.59 0.08 -2.94
CA GLU A 59 31.03 0.13 -2.70
C GLU A 59 31.54 1.57 -2.67
N THR A 60 31.04 2.43 -3.56
CA THR A 60 31.53 3.81 -3.69
C THR A 60 30.60 4.85 -3.09
N GLY A 61 29.33 4.49 -2.84
CA GLY A 61 28.26 5.45 -2.51
C GLY A 61 27.82 6.30 -3.69
N GLY A 62 28.34 6.05 -4.90
CA GLY A 62 27.98 6.78 -6.11
C GLY A 62 26.51 6.57 -6.49
N THR A 63 25.84 7.64 -6.91
CA THR A 63 24.44 7.60 -7.35
C THR A 63 24.30 7.95 -8.82
N ARG A 64 23.27 7.38 -9.45
CA ARG A 64 22.78 7.76 -10.78
C ARG A 64 21.27 7.90 -10.72
N ILE A 65 20.72 8.81 -11.52
CA ILE A 65 19.29 9.06 -11.59
C ILE A 65 18.88 9.00 -13.06
N ALA A 66 17.78 8.31 -13.34
CA ALA A 66 17.13 8.28 -14.64
C ALA A 66 15.67 8.71 -14.49
N LYS A 67 15.15 9.40 -15.50
CA LYS A 67 13.74 9.80 -15.58
C LYS A 67 13.22 9.48 -16.97
N VAL A 68 12.09 8.78 -17.04
CA VAL A 68 11.43 8.43 -18.29
C VAL A 68 9.94 8.76 -18.19
N PRO A 69 9.25 9.10 -19.30
CA PRO A 69 7.80 9.28 -19.28
C PRO A 69 7.08 8.02 -18.78
N SER A 70 6.06 8.18 -17.94
CA SER A 70 5.22 7.05 -17.53
C SER A 70 4.38 6.54 -18.70
N THR A 71 3.98 5.27 -18.63
CA THR A 71 3.07 4.63 -19.59
C THR A 71 1.80 4.21 -18.85
N PRO A 72 0.77 5.09 -18.71
CA PRO A 72 -0.41 4.80 -17.90
C PRO A 72 -1.18 3.55 -18.32
N ALA A 73 -1.19 3.25 -19.63
CA ALA A 73 -1.85 2.05 -20.16
C ALA A 73 -1.16 0.74 -19.72
N ASP A 74 0.16 0.77 -19.53
CA ASP A 74 0.93 -0.36 -18.99
C ASP A 74 2.13 0.17 -18.19
N PRO A 75 1.98 0.37 -16.86
CA PRO A 75 3.04 0.91 -16.02
C PRO A 75 4.29 0.01 -15.96
N SER A 76 4.19 -1.26 -16.37
CA SER A 76 5.35 -2.17 -16.42
C SER A 76 6.33 -1.79 -17.54
N VAL A 77 5.85 -1.13 -18.60
CA VAL A 77 6.70 -0.62 -19.69
C VAL A 77 7.55 0.56 -19.23
N GLY A 78 6.94 1.53 -18.53
CA GLY A 78 7.66 2.68 -17.96
C GLY A 78 8.70 2.24 -16.94
N PHE A 79 8.36 1.26 -16.09
CA PHE A 79 9.29 0.62 -15.16
C PHE A 79 10.51 0.04 -15.89
N LEU A 80 10.30 -0.79 -16.92
CA LEU A 80 11.40 -1.43 -17.65
C LEU A 80 12.28 -0.40 -18.37
N ALA A 81 11.68 0.59 -19.00
CA ALA A 81 12.41 1.67 -19.67
C ALA A 81 13.32 2.44 -18.70
N ALA A 82 12.88 2.66 -17.45
CA ALA A 82 13.71 3.28 -16.43
C ALA A 82 14.89 2.39 -16.02
N VAL A 83 14.66 1.08 -15.87
CA VAL A 83 15.70 0.08 -15.56
C VAL A 83 16.74 -0.01 -16.68
N GLU A 84 16.32 -0.16 -17.93
CA GLU A 84 17.22 -0.25 -19.08
C GLU A 84 18.03 1.03 -19.26
N ARG A 85 17.39 2.19 -19.11
CA ARG A 85 18.05 3.50 -19.22
C ARG A 85 19.15 3.66 -18.18
N ILE A 86 18.84 3.41 -16.90
CA ILE A 86 19.81 3.66 -15.82
C ILE A 86 20.98 2.68 -15.86
N LEU A 87 20.74 1.42 -16.23
CA LEU A 87 21.79 0.42 -16.40
C LEU A 87 22.65 0.72 -17.64
N GLY A 88 22.03 1.13 -18.75
CA GLY A 88 22.73 1.53 -19.97
C GLY A 88 23.61 2.76 -19.78
N GLU A 89 23.09 3.82 -19.15
CA GLU A 89 23.85 5.05 -18.85
C GLU A 89 25.01 4.79 -17.87
N ALA A 90 24.87 3.81 -16.98
CA ALA A 90 25.91 3.43 -16.03
C ALA A 90 26.91 2.39 -16.57
N GLY A 91 26.61 1.73 -17.70
CA GLY A 91 27.42 0.64 -18.25
C GLY A 91 27.46 -0.60 -17.37
N ILE A 92 26.36 -0.90 -16.66
CA ILE A 92 26.27 -1.97 -15.66
C ILE A 92 25.36 -3.10 -16.17
N GLY A 93 25.74 -4.35 -15.90
CA GLY A 93 24.90 -5.51 -16.20
C GLY A 93 23.78 -5.67 -15.18
N ALA A 94 22.60 -6.10 -15.62
CA ALA A 94 21.46 -6.35 -14.73
C ALA A 94 21.75 -7.37 -13.61
N ALA A 95 22.65 -8.33 -13.87
CA ALA A 95 23.11 -9.32 -12.90
C ALA A 95 23.88 -8.71 -11.71
N ASP A 96 24.41 -7.50 -11.85
CA ASP A 96 25.13 -6.79 -10.78
C ASP A 96 24.19 -6.10 -9.78
N VAL A 97 22.88 -6.04 -10.08
CA VAL A 97 21.87 -5.46 -9.18
C VAL A 97 21.42 -6.48 -8.14
N GLY A 98 21.76 -6.24 -6.89
CA GLY A 98 21.47 -7.15 -5.78
C GLY A 98 20.10 -6.99 -5.18
N TYR A 99 19.56 -5.78 -5.28
CA TYR A 99 18.40 -5.36 -4.52
C TYR A 99 17.63 -4.31 -5.33
N LEU A 100 16.35 -4.56 -5.54
CA LEU A 100 15.44 -3.64 -6.21
C LEU A 100 14.28 -3.29 -5.29
N VAL A 101 14.00 -1.99 -5.13
CA VAL A 101 12.79 -1.49 -4.46
C VAL A 101 11.96 -0.73 -5.46
N HIS A 102 10.68 -1.06 -5.52
CA HIS A 102 9.74 -0.44 -6.43
C HIS A 102 8.66 0.31 -5.67
N GLY A 103 8.43 1.59 -5.95
CA GLY A 103 7.26 2.36 -5.54
C GLY A 103 6.25 2.45 -6.69
N THR A 104 4.96 2.36 -6.38
CA THR A 104 3.91 2.42 -7.42
C THR A 104 2.61 2.98 -6.89
N THR A 105 1.87 3.66 -7.78
CA THR A 105 0.52 4.15 -7.50
C THR A 105 -0.58 3.22 -8.02
N VAL A 106 -0.25 2.05 -8.58
CA VAL A 106 -1.22 1.13 -9.20
C VAL A 106 -2.37 0.76 -8.23
N ALA A 107 -2.05 0.43 -6.97
CA ALA A 107 -3.04 0.08 -5.96
C ALA A 107 -3.95 1.28 -5.61
N THR A 108 -3.35 2.43 -5.30
CA THR A 108 -4.08 3.67 -4.99
C THR A 108 -5.00 4.08 -6.14
N ASN A 109 -4.49 4.10 -7.38
CA ASN A 109 -5.26 4.53 -8.55
C ASN A 109 -6.43 3.59 -8.84
N ALA A 110 -6.26 2.28 -8.70
CA ALA A 110 -7.35 1.32 -8.87
C ALA A 110 -8.52 1.59 -7.91
N ILE A 111 -8.22 1.99 -6.67
CA ILE A 111 -9.24 2.31 -5.68
C ILE A 111 -9.90 3.66 -5.97
N ILE A 112 -9.11 4.69 -6.26
CA ILE A 112 -9.61 6.04 -6.55
C ILE A 112 -10.49 6.06 -7.81
N GLU A 113 -10.08 5.34 -8.86
CA GLU A 113 -10.82 5.25 -10.12
C GLU A 113 -12.01 4.28 -10.05
N GLY A 114 -12.20 3.58 -8.92
CA GLY A 114 -13.24 2.57 -8.76
C GLY A 114 -13.06 1.36 -9.68
N LYS A 115 -11.85 1.12 -10.18
CA LYS A 115 -11.49 0.03 -11.09
C LYS A 115 -11.00 -1.19 -10.33
N LEU A 116 -11.72 -1.58 -9.28
CA LEU A 116 -11.45 -2.83 -8.57
C LEU A 116 -11.93 -4.01 -9.41
N ALA A 117 -11.30 -5.17 -9.24
CA ALA A 117 -11.80 -6.40 -9.84
C ALA A 117 -13.20 -6.73 -9.29
N PRO A 118 -14.08 -7.41 -10.06
CA PRO A 118 -15.36 -7.89 -9.56
C PRO A 118 -15.17 -8.66 -8.24
N THR A 119 -15.72 -8.13 -7.15
CA THR A 119 -15.42 -8.62 -5.79
C THR A 119 -16.68 -9.07 -5.08
N GLY A 120 -16.65 -10.29 -4.55
CA GLY A 120 -17.67 -10.86 -3.68
C GLY A 120 -17.36 -10.70 -2.20
N PHE A 121 -18.39 -10.76 -1.36
CA PHE A 121 -18.25 -10.66 0.09
C PHE A 121 -18.97 -11.80 0.80
N ILE A 122 -18.24 -12.51 1.67
CA ILE A 122 -18.78 -13.53 2.56
C ILE A 122 -18.64 -13.05 4.00
N THR A 123 -19.72 -13.09 4.76
CA THR A 123 -19.78 -12.62 6.15
C THR A 123 -20.73 -13.48 6.98
N THR A 124 -20.73 -13.24 8.28
CA THR A 124 -21.67 -13.88 9.22
C THR A 124 -23.11 -13.59 8.82
N ASP A 125 -23.99 -14.57 8.93
CA ASP A 125 -25.42 -14.38 8.61
C ASP A 125 -26.04 -13.22 9.41
N GLY A 126 -26.90 -12.47 8.75
CA GLY A 126 -27.45 -11.20 9.24
C GLY A 126 -26.53 -9.97 9.07
N PHE A 127 -25.29 -10.13 8.60
CA PHE A 127 -24.34 -9.02 8.43
C PHE A 127 -24.04 -8.65 6.97
N ARG A 128 -24.74 -9.23 5.98
CA ARG A 128 -24.52 -8.94 4.55
C ARG A 128 -24.71 -7.47 4.17
N ASP A 129 -25.53 -6.73 4.92
CA ASP A 129 -25.85 -5.32 4.67
C ASP A 129 -24.82 -4.35 5.28
N MET A 130 -23.75 -4.86 5.91
CA MET A 130 -22.71 -4.07 6.58
C MET A 130 -22.03 -3.04 5.66
N LEU A 131 -21.76 -3.40 4.41
CA LEU A 131 -21.10 -2.51 3.44
C LEU A 131 -22.01 -1.39 2.94
N GLU A 132 -23.32 -1.64 2.95
CA GLU A 132 -24.34 -0.64 2.60
C GLU A 132 -24.56 0.30 3.78
N ILE A 133 -24.70 -0.22 5.00
CA ILE A 133 -24.92 0.59 6.21
C ILE A 133 -23.69 1.45 6.53
N GLN A 134 -22.48 0.92 6.33
CA GLN A 134 -21.22 1.57 6.66
C GLN A 134 -21.19 2.02 8.13
N ARG A 135 -20.82 3.29 8.37
CA ARG A 135 -20.78 3.91 9.71
C ARG A 135 -21.89 4.94 9.94
N GLN A 136 -22.71 5.22 8.92
CA GLN A 136 -23.70 6.31 8.93
C GLN A 136 -23.12 7.68 9.33
N ILE A 137 -21.83 7.90 9.06
CA ILE A 137 -21.17 9.18 9.34
C ILE A 137 -21.48 10.14 8.22
N ARG A 138 -21.76 11.40 8.59
CA ARG A 138 -21.97 12.51 7.65
C ARG A 138 -20.71 13.38 7.67
N PRO A 139 -19.87 13.35 6.62
CA PRO A 139 -18.66 14.16 6.56
C PRO A 139 -18.97 15.66 6.61
N SER A 140 -20.09 16.08 6.01
CA SER A 140 -20.64 17.42 6.14
C SER A 140 -21.97 17.36 6.88
N LEU A 141 -22.03 17.94 8.08
CA LEU A 141 -23.22 17.93 8.94
C LEU A 141 -24.43 18.63 8.29
N TYR A 142 -24.18 19.63 7.45
CA TYR A 142 -25.21 20.46 6.83
C TYR A 142 -25.53 20.08 5.38
N ASP A 143 -24.80 19.13 4.80
CA ASP A 143 -25.11 18.61 3.48
C ASP A 143 -26.17 17.49 3.56
N LEU A 144 -27.43 17.86 3.40
CA LEU A 144 -28.56 16.92 3.38
C LEU A 144 -28.58 16.04 2.11
N LEU A 145 -27.86 16.44 1.07
CA LEU A 145 -27.78 15.73 -0.22
C LEU A 145 -26.49 14.91 -0.34
N PHE A 146 -25.75 14.73 0.77
CA PHE A 146 -24.54 13.94 0.79
C PHE A 146 -24.78 12.52 0.27
N GLU A 147 -24.09 12.17 -0.81
CA GLU A 147 -24.03 10.81 -1.32
C GLU A 147 -22.84 10.08 -0.70
N LYS A 148 -23.13 9.01 0.05
CA LYS A 148 -22.09 8.14 0.59
C LYS A 148 -21.36 7.38 -0.52
N PRO A 149 -20.12 6.95 -0.30
CA PRO A 149 -19.41 6.08 -1.23
C PRO A 149 -20.19 4.80 -1.55
N ARG A 150 -20.13 4.37 -2.82
CA ARG A 150 -20.76 3.11 -3.26
C ARG A 150 -20.13 1.93 -2.49
N PRO A 151 -20.88 0.89 -2.11
CA PRO A 151 -20.28 -0.28 -1.48
C PRO A 151 -19.19 -0.93 -2.34
N LEU A 152 -18.11 -1.41 -1.70
CA LEU A 152 -17.00 -2.10 -2.37
C LEU A 152 -17.41 -3.40 -3.07
N ALA A 153 -18.50 -4.03 -2.60
CA ALA A 153 -19.16 -5.14 -3.25
C ALA A 153 -20.66 -4.84 -3.30
N PRO A 154 -21.32 -5.00 -4.45
CA PRO A 154 -22.76 -4.81 -4.54
C PRO A 154 -23.49 -5.87 -3.72
N ARG A 155 -24.65 -5.50 -3.18
CA ARG A 155 -25.40 -6.31 -2.22
C ARG A 155 -25.74 -7.74 -2.72
N TYR A 156 -26.00 -7.91 -4.01
CA TYR A 156 -26.31 -9.22 -4.59
C TYR A 156 -25.09 -10.17 -4.64
N LEU A 157 -23.88 -9.63 -4.48
CA LEU A 157 -22.62 -10.40 -4.33
C LEU A 157 -22.19 -10.52 -2.85
N CYS A 158 -23.08 -10.19 -1.90
CA CYS A 158 -22.81 -10.27 -0.47
C CYS A 158 -23.64 -11.39 0.18
N PHE A 159 -22.97 -12.41 0.70
CA PHE A 159 -23.58 -13.61 1.27
C PHE A 159 -23.33 -13.69 2.78
N GLY A 160 -24.42 -13.96 3.51
CA GLY A 160 -24.38 -14.29 4.94
C GLY A 160 -24.33 -15.81 5.10
N ILE A 161 -23.35 -16.31 5.84
CA ILE A 161 -23.19 -17.74 6.12
C ILE A 161 -23.67 -18.03 7.54
N PRO A 162 -24.53 -19.05 7.75
CA PRO A 162 -24.89 -19.52 9.08
C PRO A 162 -23.64 -19.98 9.83
N GLU A 163 -23.18 -19.14 10.73
CA GLU A 163 -21.92 -19.26 11.43
C GLU A 163 -21.95 -18.23 12.58
N ARG A 164 -21.37 -18.54 13.74
CA ARG A 164 -21.24 -17.53 14.80
C ARG A 164 -20.13 -17.85 15.79
N LEU A 165 -19.31 -16.85 16.05
CA LEU A 165 -18.39 -16.79 17.18
C LEU A 165 -18.87 -15.76 18.22
N ASP A 166 -18.58 -16.02 19.50
CA ASP A 166 -18.75 -15.02 20.57
C ASP A 166 -17.56 -14.06 20.67
N ALA A 167 -17.63 -13.09 21.60
CA ALA A 167 -16.57 -12.11 21.81
C ALA A 167 -15.25 -12.71 22.36
N ALA A 168 -15.29 -13.90 22.95
CA ALA A 168 -14.12 -14.65 23.40
C ALA A 168 -13.52 -15.52 22.28
N GLY A 169 -14.20 -15.65 21.14
CA GLY A 169 -13.81 -16.49 20.01
C GLY A 169 -14.31 -17.94 20.11
N ALA A 170 -15.21 -18.24 21.06
CA ALA A 170 -15.83 -19.54 21.16
C ALA A 170 -16.94 -19.71 20.12
N VAL A 171 -17.07 -20.92 19.58
CA VAL A 171 -18.10 -21.25 18.59
C VAL A 171 -19.46 -21.29 19.25
N VAL A 172 -20.36 -20.43 18.78
CA VAL A 172 -21.79 -20.40 19.16
C VAL A 172 -22.61 -21.19 18.14
N THR A 173 -22.34 -20.94 16.85
CA THR A 173 -22.94 -21.68 15.74
C THR A 173 -21.80 -22.18 14.85
N PRO A 174 -21.68 -23.50 14.62
CA PRO A 174 -20.70 -24.05 13.70
C PRO A 174 -20.84 -23.47 12.29
N LEU A 175 -19.74 -23.44 11.53
CA LEU A 175 -19.77 -23.05 10.12
C LEU A 175 -20.64 -24.00 9.30
N ASP A 176 -21.62 -23.46 8.58
CA ASP A 176 -22.36 -24.19 7.56
C ASP A 176 -21.54 -24.27 6.26
N GLU A 177 -20.81 -25.38 6.09
CA GLU A 177 -19.96 -25.61 4.92
C GLU A 177 -20.75 -25.71 3.61
N GLN A 178 -22.01 -26.17 3.65
CA GLN A 178 -22.84 -26.28 2.45
C GLN A 178 -23.25 -24.89 1.96
N ALA A 179 -23.64 -24.00 2.89
CA ALA A 179 -23.93 -22.61 2.57
C ALA A 179 -22.71 -21.88 1.98
N VAL A 180 -21.49 -22.16 2.47
CA VAL A 180 -20.26 -21.62 1.87
C VAL A 180 -20.10 -22.09 0.43
N ALA A 181 -20.24 -23.40 0.18
CA ALA A 181 -20.09 -23.96 -1.15
C ALA A 181 -21.14 -23.42 -2.13
N GLU A 182 -22.39 -23.23 -1.70
CA GLU A 182 -23.44 -22.62 -2.50
C GLU A 182 -23.13 -21.15 -2.84
N ALA A 183 -22.76 -20.35 -1.84
CA ALA A 183 -22.35 -18.96 -2.06
C ALA A 183 -21.17 -18.86 -3.04
N ALA A 184 -20.18 -19.73 -2.92
CA ALA A 184 -19.02 -19.78 -3.82
C ALA A 184 -19.43 -20.09 -5.27
N ARG A 185 -20.35 -21.03 -5.50
CA ARG A 185 -20.88 -21.33 -6.84
C ARG A 185 -21.60 -20.13 -7.44
N THR A 186 -22.49 -19.49 -6.67
CA THR A 186 -23.21 -18.32 -7.16
C THR A 186 -22.26 -17.16 -7.49
N LEU A 187 -21.26 -16.90 -6.64
CA LEU A 187 -20.25 -15.86 -6.90
C LEU A 187 -19.45 -16.16 -8.18
N ARG A 188 -19.13 -17.44 -8.43
CA ARG A 188 -18.48 -17.88 -9.66
C ARG A 188 -19.36 -17.65 -10.89
N GLU A 189 -20.64 -18.00 -10.82
CA GLU A 189 -21.62 -17.80 -11.90
C GLU A 189 -21.82 -16.31 -12.24
N GLU A 190 -21.75 -15.43 -11.23
CA GLU A 190 -21.83 -13.98 -11.37
C GLU A 190 -20.52 -13.32 -11.85
N GLY A 191 -19.48 -14.11 -12.14
CA GLY A 191 -18.22 -13.61 -12.71
C GLY A 191 -17.36 -12.81 -11.72
N VAL A 192 -17.46 -13.11 -10.43
CA VAL A 192 -16.54 -12.55 -9.41
C VAL A 192 -15.11 -13.01 -9.68
N GLU A 193 -14.10 -12.16 -9.50
CA GLU A 193 -12.68 -12.53 -9.62
C GLU A 193 -12.01 -12.69 -8.23
N ALA A 194 -12.49 -11.93 -7.23
CA ALA A 194 -11.89 -11.90 -5.90
C ALA A 194 -12.95 -11.97 -4.79
N LEU A 195 -12.63 -12.61 -3.66
CA LEU A 195 -13.54 -12.72 -2.52
C LEU A 195 -12.89 -12.16 -1.26
N GLY A 196 -13.64 -11.31 -0.55
CA GLY A 196 -13.35 -10.95 0.84
C GLY A 196 -14.20 -11.77 1.79
N VAL A 197 -13.58 -12.39 2.79
CA VAL A 197 -14.28 -13.10 3.87
C VAL A 197 -14.07 -12.35 5.17
N CYS A 198 -15.14 -11.93 5.84
CA CYS A 198 -15.10 -11.26 7.14
C CYS A 198 -16.18 -11.80 8.07
N TYR A 199 -15.84 -12.77 8.91
CA TYR A 199 -16.73 -13.21 9.98
C TYR A 199 -16.54 -12.34 11.23
N LEU A 200 -17.59 -12.25 12.04
CA LEU A 200 -17.49 -11.58 13.33
C LEU A 200 -16.53 -12.34 14.24
N HIS A 201 -15.71 -11.60 14.98
CA HIS A 201 -14.73 -12.16 15.92
C HIS A 201 -13.66 -13.09 15.30
N ALA A 202 -13.55 -13.15 13.96
CA ALA A 202 -12.50 -13.91 13.27
C ALA A 202 -11.06 -13.47 13.64
N TYR A 203 -10.89 -12.22 14.08
CA TYR A 203 -9.63 -11.71 14.63
C TYR A 203 -9.19 -12.41 15.94
N ARG A 204 -10.11 -13.10 16.64
CA ARG A 204 -9.82 -13.93 17.82
C ARG A 204 -9.68 -15.39 17.45
N ASN A 205 -10.61 -15.90 16.65
CA ASN A 205 -10.61 -17.28 16.18
C ASN A 205 -10.79 -17.31 14.65
N PRO A 206 -9.72 -17.55 13.88
CA PRO A 206 -9.76 -17.53 12.41
C PRO A 206 -10.25 -18.83 11.77
N GLU A 207 -10.63 -19.85 12.56
CA GLU A 207 -10.91 -21.20 12.04
C GLU A 207 -12.02 -21.22 10.98
N HIS A 208 -13.15 -20.54 11.21
CA HIS A 208 -14.24 -20.48 10.23
C HIS A 208 -13.83 -19.78 8.93
N GLU A 209 -13.03 -18.70 9.02
CA GLU A 209 -12.52 -18.01 7.83
C GLU A 209 -11.56 -18.89 7.03
N ARG A 210 -10.64 -19.61 7.71
CA ARG A 210 -9.72 -20.55 7.05
C ARG A 210 -10.48 -21.68 6.38
N ARG A 211 -11.44 -22.29 7.07
CA ARG A 211 -12.27 -23.35 6.51
C ARG A 211 -13.09 -22.87 5.32
N THR A 212 -13.59 -21.63 5.37
CA THR A 212 -14.28 -21.00 4.23
C THR A 212 -13.37 -20.85 3.02
N ARG A 213 -12.11 -20.42 3.21
CA ARG A 213 -11.13 -20.38 2.11
C ARG A 213 -10.94 -21.76 1.48
N GLU A 214 -10.71 -22.80 2.29
CA GLU A 214 -10.50 -24.17 1.80
C GLU A 214 -11.66 -24.62 0.90
N ILE A 215 -12.91 -24.42 1.36
CA ILE A 215 -14.11 -24.78 0.59
C ILE A 215 -14.21 -23.95 -0.70
N VAL A 216 -13.91 -22.65 -0.65
CA VAL A 216 -13.93 -21.79 -1.83
C VAL A 216 -12.86 -22.25 -2.83
N GLU A 217 -11.65 -22.60 -2.38
CA GLU A 217 -10.57 -23.09 -3.25
C GLU A 217 -10.93 -24.44 -3.91
N GLU A 218 -11.73 -25.29 -3.26
CA GLU A 218 -12.25 -26.54 -3.84
C GLU A 218 -13.32 -26.30 -4.93
N VAL A 219 -14.25 -25.36 -4.70
CA VAL A 219 -15.43 -25.14 -5.55
C VAL A 219 -15.21 -24.08 -6.63
N PHE A 220 -14.37 -23.10 -6.32
CA PHE A 220 -14.05 -21.93 -7.12
C PHE A 220 -12.53 -21.65 -7.06
N PRO A 221 -11.68 -22.54 -7.62
CA PRO A 221 -10.22 -22.47 -7.51
C PRO A 221 -9.59 -21.25 -8.19
N GLU A 222 -10.28 -20.61 -9.13
CA GLU A 222 -9.79 -19.43 -9.83
C GLU A 222 -9.91 -18.14 -9.01
N ALA A 223 -10.64 -18.17 -7.89
CA ALA A 223 -10.93 -16.99 -7.10
C ALA A 223 -9.80 -16.60 -6.15
N LEU A 224 -9.48 -15.31 -6.08
CA LEU A 224 -8.52 -14.80 -5.10
C LEU A 224 -9.20 -14.50 -3.77
N VAL A 225 -8.98 -15.34 -2.75
CA VAL A 225 -9.59 -15.20 -1.43
C VAL A 225 -8.72 -14.39 -0.46
N SER A 226 -9.28 -13.34 0.13
CA SER A 226 -8.68 -12.57 1.23
C SER A 226 -9.47 -12.79 2.52
N LEU A 227 -8.77 -13.23 3.58
CA LEU A 227 -9.38 -13.42 4.90
C LEU A 227 -9.12 -12.22 5.79
N SER A 228 -10.16 -11.77 6.49
CA SER A 228 -10.07 -10.59 7.33
C SER A 228 -9.14 -10.78 8.53
N SER A 229 -9.05 -12.00 9.05
CA SER A 229 -8.13 -12.44 10.09
C SER A 229 -6.65 -12.45 9.67
N GLU A 230 -6.34 -12.35 8.37
CA GLU A 230 -4.96 -12.28 7.88
C GLU A 230 -4.57 -10.89 7.40
N VAL A 231 -5.54 -10.14 6.87
CA VAL A 231 -5.34 -8.79 6.33
C VAL A 231 -5.41 -7.74 7.44
N ALA A 232 -6.44 -7.79 8.28
CA ALA A 232 -6.68 -6.81 9.34
C ALA A 232 -7.26 -7.49 10.60
N PRO A 233 -6.44 -8.26 11.36
CA PRO A 233 -6.87 -9.01 12.55
C PRO A 233 -7.13 -8.10 13.76
N GLU A 234 -8.13 -7.24 13.65
CA GLU A 234 -8.52 -6.31 14.70
C GLU A 234 -10.04 -6.22 14.88
N PHE A 235 -10.41 -5.72 16.05
CA PHE A 235 -11.79 -5.44 16.43
C PHE A 235 -12.37 -4.32 15.54
N ARG A 236 -13.71 -4.35 15.33
CA ARG A 236 -14.53 -3.55 14.40
C ARG A 236 -14.68 -4.16 13.00
N GLU A 237 -15.85 -4.74 12.77
CA GLU A 237 -16.25 -5.47 11.57
C GLU A 237 -16.24 -4.62 10.30
N TYR A 238 -16.79 -3.40 10.28
CA TYR A 238 -16.84 -2.59 9.07
C TYR A 238 -15.44 -2.16 8.59
N PHE A 239 -14.58 -1.71 9.51
CA PHE A 239 -13.20 -1.31 9.17
C PHE A 239 -12.38 -2.50 8.64
N ARG A 240 -12.55 -3.66 9.28
CA ARG A 240 -11.92 -4.91 8.87
C ARG A 240 -12.46 -5.40 7.53
N ALA A 241 -13.78 -5.37 7.30
CA ALA A 241 -14.42 -5.75 6.05
C ALA A 241 -13.99 -4.85 4.89
N SER A 242 -13.99 -3.52 5.08
CA SER A 242 -13.52 -2.53 4.11
C SER A 242 -12.08 -2.82 3.68
N THR A 243 -11.16 -2.97 4.65
CA THR A 243 -9.75 -3.28 4.38
C THR A 243 -9.59 -4.60 3.63
N THR A 244 -10.37 -5.62 4.01
CA THR A 244 -10.32 -6.96 3.39
C THR A 244 -10.82 -6.95 1.95
N LEU A 245 -11.89 -6.21 1.66
CA LEU A 245 -12.46 -6.09 0.32
C LEU A 245 -11.60 -5.24 -0.60
N ILE A 246 -10.99 -4.15 -0.09
CA ILE A 246 -9.99 -3.41 -0.85
C ILE A 246 -8.82 -4.32 -1.19
N ASN A 247 -8.31 -5.08 -0.22
CA ASN A 247 -7.25 -6.05 -0.48
C ASN A 247 -7.65 -7.05 -1.56
N ALA A 248 -8.84 -7.64 -1.45
CA ALA A 248 -9.35 -8.61 -2.43
C ALA A 248 -9.48 -7.99 -3.82
N GLY A 249 -10.17 -6.86 -3.97
CA GLY A 249 -10.44 -6.24 -5.27
C GLY A 249 -9.21 -5.67 -5.97
N VAL A 250 -8.18 -5.25 -5.22
CA VAL A 250 -6.90 -4.79 -5.79
C VAL A 250 -5.99 -5.96 -6.17
N ARG A 251 -6.16 -7.14 -5.56
CA ARG A 251 -5.27 -8.30 -5.71
C ARG A 251 -5.06 -8.75 -7.16
N PRO A 252 -6.11 -8.96 -7.98
CA PRO A 252 -5.90 -9.37 -9.38
C PRO A 252 -5.09 -8.36 -10.19
N ILE A 253 -5.26 -7.07 -9.91
CA ILE A 253 -4.59 -5.97 -10.63
C ILE A 253 -3.10 -5.96 -10.29
N VAL A 254 -2.78 -6.01 -8.99
CA VAL A 254 -1.39 -6.04 -8.52
C VAL A 254 -0.69 -7.34 -8.90
N GLU A 255 -1.39 -8.47 -8.90
CA GLU A 255 -0.81 -9.75 -9.29
C GLU A 255 -0.41 -9.77 -10.77
N ARG A 256 -1.28 -9.29 -11.67
CA ARG A 256 -0.95 -9.11 -13.10
C ARG A 256 0.23 -8.16 -13.29
N TYR A 257 0.21 -7.04 -12.58
CA TYR A 257 1.27 -6.01 -12.64
C TYR A 257 2.64 -6.54 -12.23
N LEU A 258 2.73 -7.15 -11.04
CA LEU A 258 3.98 -7.67 -10.50
C LEU A 258 4.48 -8.88 -11.28
N SER A 259 3.58 -9.69 -11.85
CA SER A 259 3.96 -10.82 -12.71
C SER A 259 4.56 -10.35 -14.03
N SER A 260 3.99 -9.30 -14.64
CA SER A 260 4.55 -8.66 -15.85
C SER A 260 5.97 -8.11 -15.58
N ILE A 261 6.14 -7.38 -14.47
CA ILE A 261 7.45 -6.84 -14.08
C ILE A 261 8.47 -7.96 -13.84
N GLU A 262 8.09 -8.98 -13.06
CA GLU A 262 9.01 -10.07 -12.74
C GLU A 262 9.47 -10.83 -13.99
N ALA A 263 8.56 -11.09 -14.94
CA ALA A 263 8.90 -11.73 -16.21
C ALA A 263 9.89 -10.87 -17.02
N ARG A 264 9.61 -9.58 -17.19
CA ARG A 264 10.48 -8.64 -17.93
C ARG A 264 11.85 -8.49 -17.29
N LEU A 265 11.91 -8.41 -15.96
CA LEU A 265 13.19 -8.34 -15.23
C LEU A 265 14.02 -9.60 -15.42
N ARG A 266 13.37 -10.76 -15.46
CA ARG A 266 14.03 -12.04 -15.76
C ARG A 266 14.61 -12.06 -17.17
N ASP A 267 13.89 -11.53 -18.16
CA ASP A 267 14.35 -11.46 -19.55
C ASP A 267 15.59 -10.56 -19.71
N VAL A 268 15.68 -9.48 -18.92
CA VAL A 268 16.86 -8.59 -18.87
C VAL A 268 18.01 -9.17 -18.04
N GLY A 269 17.80 -10.29 -17.34
CA GLY A 269 18.80 -10.95 -16.50
C GLY A 269 18.97 -10.33 -15.11
N LEU A 270 17.98 -9.57 -14.63
CA LEU A 270 17.95 -9.07 -13.26
C LEU A 270 17.41 -10.15 -12.32
N GLU A 271 18.31 -10.77 -11.57
CA GLU A 271 17.99 -11.84 -10.62
C GLU A 271 18.00 -11.36 -9.15
N GLY A 272 18.16 -10.05 -8.94
CA GLY A 272 18.17 -9.38 -7.63
C GLY A 272 16.92 -9.64 -6.79
N ARG A 273 17.00 -9.34 -5.49
CA ARG A 273 15.81 -9.45 -4.63
C ARG A 273 14.84 -8.33 -4.94
N LEU A 274 13.62 -8.69 -5.34
CA LEU A 274 12.57 -7.77 -5.74
C LEU A 274 11.67 -7.40 -4.56
N HIS A 275 11.62 -6.11 -4.25
CA HIS A 275 10.83 -5.57 -3.17
C HIS A 275 9.93 -4.44 -3.68
N ILE A 276 8.81 -4.25 -3.00
CA ILE A 276 7.90 -3.13 -3.20
C ILE A 276 7.88 -2.27 -1.95
N MET A 277 7.78 -0.97 -2.12
CA MET A 277 7.58 -0.03 -1.03
C MET A 277 6.21 -0.28 -0.39
N GLN A 278 6.14 -0.19 0.94
CA GLN A 278 4.88 -0.31 1.68
C GLN A 278 4.49 1.04 2.31
N SER A 279 3.21 1.23 2.56
CA SER A 279 2.60 2.44 3.13
C SER A 279 3.24 2.91 4.43
N SER A 280 3.79 2.00 5.23
CA SER A 280 4.42 2.30 6.53
C SER A 280 5.88 2.76 6.44
N GLY A 281 6.45 2.85 5.23
CA GLY A 281 7.84 3.27 5.00
C GLY A 281 8.88 2.15 5.01
N GLY A 282 8.46 0.89 5.16
CA GLY A 282 9.32 -0.27 4.93
C GLY A 282 9.14 -0.88 3.53
N VAL A 283 9.52 -2.14 3.35
CA VAL A 283 9.38 -2.86 2.08
C VAL A 283 8.78 -4.25 2.26
N LEU A 284 8.11 -4.75 1.23
CA LEU A 284 7.58 -6.11 1.12
C LEU A 284 8.24 -6.85 -0.05
N THR A 285 8.35 -8.16 0.01
CA THR A 285 8.68 -8.95 -1.19
C THR A 285 7.53 -8.87 -2.20
N PHE A 286 7.82 -9.08 -3.48
CA PHE A 286 6.77 -9.16 -4.51
C PHE A 286 5.72 -10.24 -4.17
N GLU A 287 6.14 -11.39 -3.65
CA GLU A 287 5.25 -12.46 -3.19
C GLU A 287 4.29 -11.98 -2.09
N ALA A 288 4.80 -11.31 -1.05
CA ALA A 288 3.97 -10.77 0.02
C ALA A 288 3.00 -9.69 -0.51
N ALA A 289 3.46 -8.86 -1.44
CA ALA A 289 2.65 -7.80 -2.05
C ALA A 289 1.50 -8.35 -2.91
N ARG A 290 1.69 -9.50 -3.56
CA ARG A 290 0.61 -10.20 -4.30
C ARG A 290 -0.50 -10.72 -3.41
N THR A 291 -0.22 -11.02 -2.15
CA THR A 291 -1.25 -11.51 -1.21
C THR A 291 -1.88 -10.37 -0.41
N LYS A 292 -1.11 -9.33 -0.10
CA LYS A 292 -1.54 -8.20 0.73
C LYS A 292 -1.30 -6.82 0.05
N PRO A 293 -1.86 -6.58 -1.15
CA PRO A 293 -1.65 -5.34 -1.89
C PRO A 293 -2.19 -4.08 -1.18
N VAL A 294 -3.08 -4.23 -0.19
CA VAL A 294 -3.59 -3.08 0.58
C VAL A 294 -2.48 -2.34 1.36
N PHE A 295 -1.33 -2.98 1.59
CA PHE A 295 -0.14 -2.36 2.19
C PHE A 295 0.70 -1.55 1.18
N MET A 296 0.29 -1.48 -0.08
CA MET A 296 0.95 -0.68 -1.12
C MET A 296 0.27 0.67 -1.36
N VAL A 297 -0.89 0.91 -0.74
CA VAL A 297 -1.67 2.14 -0.90
C VAL A 297 -0.87 3.32 -0.32
N GLU A 298 -0.62 4.36 -1.10
CA GLU A 298 0.28 5.48 -0.73
C GLU A 298 1.75 5.06 -0.48
N SER A 299 2.24 4.01 -1.14
CA SER A 299 3.63 3.56 -0.95
C SER A 299 4.70 4.55 -1.46
N GLY A 300 4.50 5.19 -2.61
CA GLY A 300 5.47 6.15 -3.18
C GLY A 300 5.76 7.35 -2.25
N PRO A 301 4.74 8.10 -1.82
CA PRO A 301 4.92 9.27 -0.94
C PRO A 301 5.53 8.92 0.42
N ALA A 302 5.25 7.72 0.95
CA ALA A 302 5.86 7.23 2.18
C ALA A 302 7.40 7.21 2.09
N ALA A 303 7.97 6.86 0.92
CA ALA A 303 9.41 6.91 0.69
C ALA A 303 9.99 8.31 0.87
N GLY A 304 9.28 9.35 0.40
CA GLY A 304 9.70 10.75 0.53
C GLY A 304 9.79 11.20 1.98
N VAL A 305 8.84 10.79 2.83
CA VAL A 305 8.86 11.10 4.28
C VAL A 305 10.00 10.36 4.98
N ILE A 306 10.24 9.10 4.63
CA ILE A 306 11.35 8.29 5.17
C ILE A 306 12.70 8.92 4.84
N VAL A 307 12.88 9.33 3.58
CA VAL A 307 14.10 10.05 3.15
C VAL A 307 14.21 11.39 3.88
N SER A 308 13.11 12.11 4.09
CA SER A 308 13.11 13.36 4.84
C SER A 308 13.57 13.17 6.28
N ALA A 309 13.11 12.11 6.96
CA ALA A 309 13.57 11.76 8.30
C ALA A 309 15.07 11.40 8.32
N TYR A 310 15.53 10.61 7.35
CA TYR A 310 16.94 10.25 7.20
C TYR A 310 17.84 11.47 6.95
N LEU A 311 17.44 12.37 6.04
CA LEU A 311 18.14 13.63 5.79
C LEU A 311 18.10 14.54 7.03
N GLY A 312 17.00 14.54 7.77
CA GLY A 312 16.86 15.28 9.01
C GLY A 312 17.88 14.89 10.07
N ASP A 313 18.03 13.59 10.33
CA ASP A 313 19.04 13.08 11.26
C ASP A 313 20.46 13.50 10.84
N MET A 314 20.79 13.35 9.56
CA MET A 314 22.10 13.77 9.04
C MET A 314 22.37 15.28 9.13
N LEU A 315 21.32 16.10 9.00
CA LEU A 315 21.41 17.56 9.03
C LEU A 315 21.17 18.16 10.43
N GLY A 316 20.81 17.34 11.42
CA GLY A 316 20.49 17.78 12.78
C GLY A 316 19.11 18.44 12.93
N PHE A 317 18.15 18.08 12.08
CA PHE A 317 16.76 18.55 12.14
C PHE A 317 15.82 17.40 12.54
N ASP A 318 15.31 17.46 13.78
CA ASP A 318 14.39 16.44 14.31
C ASP A 318 12.92 16.65 13.88
N ASN A 319 12.55 17.85 13.40
CA ASN A 319 11.18 18.18 13.03
C ASN A 319 11.17 18.72 11.60
N ILE A 320 10.54 17.98 10.68
CA ILE A 320 10.54 18.28 9.24
C ILE A 320 9.13 18.13 8.69
N LEU A 321 8.73 19.11 7.90
CA LEU A 321 7.58 18.98 7.02
C LEU A 321 8.10 18.59 5.63
N SER A 322 7.87 17.35 5.22
CA SER A 322 8.16 16.94 3.84
C SER A 322 7.06 17.45 2.92
N PHE A 323 7.42 18.02 1.77
CA PHE A 323 6.49 18.50 0.76
C PHE A 323 6.92 17.96 -0.60
N ASP A 324 6.08 17.14 -1.21
CA ASP A 324 6.28 16.58 -2.55
C ASP A 324 5.13 17.05 -3.46
N MET A 325 5.47 17.68 -4.59
CA MET A 325 4.48 18.19 -5.53
C MET A 325 4.72 17.57 -6.91
N GLY A 326 3.77 16.73 -7.33
CA GLY A 326 3.73 16.16 -8.66
C GLY A 326 2.93 17.01 -9.65
N GLY A 327 2.60 16.40 -10.80
CA GLY A 327 1.78 17.05 -11.83
C GLY A 327 0.29 17.16 -11.46
N THR A 328 -0.22 16.27 -10.62
CA THR A 328 -1.66 16.19 -10.30
C THR A 328 -1.96 16.54 -8.84
N THR A 329 -1.11 16.10 -7.92
CA THR A 329 -1.32 16.29 -6.48
C THR A 329 -0.04 16.70 -5.76
N ALA A 330 -0.22 17.27 -4.58
CA ALA A 330 0.83 17.59 -3.64
C ALA A 330 0.59 16.81 -2.35
N LYS A 331 1.65 16.30 -1.74
CA LYS A 331 1.61 15.49 -0.54
C LYS A 331 2.54 16.07 0.50
N THR A 332 2.06 16.07 1.74
CA THR A 332 2.81 16.53 2.89
C THR A 332 2.84 15.49 3.99
N GLY A 333 3.98 15.38 4.65
CA GLY A 333 4.19 14.45 5.76
C GLY A 333 4.92 15.16 6.89
N LEU A 334 4.60 14.79 8.13
CA LEU A 334 5.26 15.32 9.31
C LEU A 334 6.23 14.28 9.87
N VAL A 335 7.50 14.68 9.97
CA VAL A 335 8.50 14.01 10.80
C VAL A 335 8.59 14.80 12.10
N GLU A 336 8.33 14.14 13.22
CA GLU A 336 8.40 14.73 14.55
C GLU A 336 9.37 13.92 15.41
N ASN A 337 10.28 14.60 16.11
CA ASN A 337 11.31 13.95 16.93
C ASN A 337 12.14 12.88 16.18
N GLY A 338 12.46 13.15 14.91
CA GLY A 338 13.27 12.28 14.04
C GLY A 338 12.51 11.08 13.45
N ALA A 339 11.20 10.95 13.69
CA ALA A 339 10.40 9.82 13.23
C ALA A 339 9.16 10.27 12.42
N PRO A 340 8.85 9.62 11.29
CA PRO A 340 7.57 9.80 10.60
C PRO A 340 6.39 9.38 11.50
N GLY A 341 5.30 10.15 11.47
CA GLY A 341 4.04 9.73 12.07
C GLY A 341 3.47 8.49 11.35
N ILE A 342 2.96 7.52 12.10
CA ILE A 342 2.26 6.34 11.54
C ILE A 342 0.84 6.31 12.08
N THR A 343 -0.14 6.21 11.19
CA THR A 343 -1.55 6.07 11.52
C THR A 343 -2.12 4.77 10.96
N LYS A 344 -3.22 4.29 11.57
CA LYS A 344 -4.07 3.21 11.05
C LYS A 344 -5.47 3.73 10.68
N GLU A 345 -5.65 5.03 10.74
CA GLU A 345 -6.91 5.70 10.42
C GLU A 345 -6.76 6.42 9.08
N TYR A 346 -6.68 5.62 8.01
CA TYR A 346 -6.60 6.12 6.65
C TYR A 346 -7.92 5.82 5.92
N GLU A 347 -8.40 6.77 5.11
CA GLU A 347 -9.54 6.58 4.20
C GLU A 347 -9.08 6.88 2.78
N VAL A 348 -9.37 5.99 1.84
CA VAL A 348 -9.00 6.12 0.42
C VAL A 348 -10.25 6.28 -0.44
N GLY A 349 -10.15 6.98 -1.57
CA GLY A 349 -11.23 6.99 -2.58
C GLY A 349 -12.20 8.16 -2.55
N THR A 350 -11.80 9.35 -2.08
CA THR A 350 -12.50 10.61 -2.42
C THR A 350 -11.53 11.75 -2.69
N ALA A 351 -11.86 12.54 -3.72
CA ALA A 351 -11.17 13.77 -4.07
C ALA A 351 -11.15 14.72 -2.87
N ALA A 352 -9.99 14.86 -2.22
CA ALA A 352 -9.45 16.04 -1.54
C ALA A 352 -10.45 17.11 -1.06
N ARG A 353 -11.59 16.72 -0.48
CA ARG A 353 -12.47 17.57 0.31
C ARG A 353 -12.11 17.30 1.76
N ALA A 354 -10.83 17.49 2.05
CA ALA A 354 -10.38 17.75 3.39
C ALA A 354 -10.91 19.12 3.80
N GLU A 355 -12.20 19.19 4.12
CA GLU A 355 -12.52 19.97 5.31
C GLU A 355 -11.77 19.26 6.45
N HIS A 356 -10.82 19.97 7.04
CA HIS A 356 -9.93 19.52 8.12
C HIS A 356 -10.55 18.43 9.02
N GLY A 357 -10.16 17.17 8.81
CA GLY A 357 -10.56 16.05 9.67
C GLY A 357 -11.93 15.41 9.39
N ALA A 358 -12.60 15.72 8.28
CA ALA A 358 -13.85 15.08 7.89
C ALA A 358 -13.64 13.60 7.52
N LYS A 359 -14.08 12.69 8.40
CA LYS A 359 -14.09 11.24 8.18
C LYS A 359 -15.41 10.79 7.56
N GLY A 360 -15.41 9.66 6.85
CA GLY A 360 -16.59 9.01 6.29
C GLY A 360 -16.86 9.32 4.82
N ALA A 361 -15.94 9.99 4.13
CA ALA A 361 -16.03 10.27 2.69
C ALA A 361 -15.31 9.21 1.85
N GLY A 362 -14.41 8.42 2.42
CA GLY A 362 -13.69 7.37 1.72
C GLY A 362 -13.93 5.97 2.31
N TYR A 363 -13.22 4.99 1.76
CA TYR A 363 -13.18 3.64 2.30
C TYR A 363 -12.08 3.52 3.35
N PRO A 364 -12.39 3.13 4.59
CA PRO A 364 -11.36 2.99 5.61
C PRO A 364 -10.43 1.82 5.32
N ILE A 365 -9.13 2.06 5.51
CA ILE A 365 -8.07 1.06 5.47
C ILE A 365 -7.39 1.00 6.84
N ARG A 366 -7.18 -0.22 7.34
CA ARG A 366 -6.61 -0.50 8.66
C ARG A 366 -5.21 -1.08 8.63
N THR A 367 -4.44 -0.71 7.61
CA THR A 367 -2.99 -0.96 7.58
C THR A 367 -2.23 0.22 8.19
N PRO A 368 -1.02 0.01 8.72
CA PRO A 368 -0.15 1.12 9.10
C PRO A 368 0.28 1.90 7.85
N VAL A 369 0.01 3.20 7.85
CA VAL A 369 0.36 4.15 6.78
C VAL A 369 1.14 5.29 7.42
N ILE A 370 2.16 5.82 6.74
CA ILE A 370 2.75 7.10 7.13
C ILE A 370 1.66 8.17 7.04
N ASP A 371 1.55 8.99 8.08
CA ASP A 371 0.55 10.05 8.16
C ASP A 371 0.88 11.13 7.11
N LEU A 372 0.04 11.16 6.08
CA LEU A 372 0.21 11.96 4.89
C LEU A 372 -1.07 12.76 4.64
N VAL A 373 -0.89 14.03 4.28
CA VAL A 373 -1.97 14.89 3.81
C VAL A 373 -1.78 15.10 2.31
N GLU A 374 -2.78 14.72 1.53
CA GLU A 374 -2.83 14.95 0.08
C GLU A 374 -3.72 16.15 -0.25
N ILE A 375 -3.23 16.97 -1.18
CA ILE A 375 -3.92 18.13 -1.74
C ILE A 375 -4.04 17.88 -3.25
N GLY A 376 -5.26 17.99 -3.78
CA GLY A 376 -5.58 17.84 -5.21
C GLY A 376 -5.11 19.00 -6.08
N ALA A 377 -3.88 19.46 -5.88
CA ALA A 377 -3.25 20.52 -6.65
C ALA A 377 -1.79 20.16 -6.93
N GLY A 378 -1.34 20.33 -8.17
CA GLY A 378 0.02 20.05 -8.63
C GLY A 378 0.40 20.90 -9.84
N GLY A 379 1.54 20.61 -10.45
CA GLY A 379 2.09 21.41 -11.55
C GLY A 379 1.24 21.46 -12.84
N GLY A 380 0.33 20.51 -13.02
CA GLY A 380 -0.61 20.44 -14.14
C GLY A 380 -2.04 20.82 -13.78
N SER A 381 -2.29 21.33 -12.57
CA SER A 381 -3.64 21.76 -12.16
C SER A 381 -4.14 22.92 -13.02
N ILE A 382 -5.38 22.81 -13.49
CA ILE A 382 -6.00 23.78 -14.39
C ILE A 382 -6.41 25.02 -13.58
N ALA A 383 -5.96 26.19 -14.03
CA ALA A 383 -6.43 27.47 -13.51
C ALA A 383 -7.74 27.87 -14.22
N TRP A 384 -8.77 28.23 -13.46
CA TRP A 384 -10.07 28.64 -13.99
C TRP A 384 -10.69 29.74 -13.12
N VAL A 385 -11.65 30.47 -13.66
CA VAL A 385 -12.38 31.53 -12.93
C VAL A 385 -13.76 31.00 -12.59
N ASP A 386 -14.13 31.03 -11.30
CA ASP A 386 -15.45 30.58 -10.87
C ASP A 386 -16.56 31.58 -11.22
N SER A 387 -17.82 31.18 -11.00
CA SER A 387 -18.98 32.03 -11.30
C SER A 387 -19.01 33.34 -10.51
N GLY A 388 -18.23 33.45 -9.43
CA GLY A 388 -18.06 34.65 -8.63
C GLY A 388 -16.87 35.53 -9.07
N GLY A 389 -16.14 35.17 -10.13
CA GLY A 389 -14.99 35.91 -10.61
C GLY A 389 -13.69 35.63 -9.84
N VAL A 390 -13.65 34.60 -8.99
CA VAL A 390 -12.46 34.24 -8.22
C VAL A 390 -11.60 33.26 -9.01
N LEU A 391 -10.30 33.52 -9.07
CA LEU A 391 -9.34 32.59 -9.65
C LEU A 391 -9.18 31.35 -8.76
N ARG A 392 -9.38 30.18 -9.35
CA ARG A 392 -9.22 28.86 -8.73
C ARG A 392 -8.16 28.07 -9.49
N VAL A 393 -7.47 27.18 -8.79
CA VAL A 393 -6.50 26.24 -9.38
C VAL A 393 -6.84 24.84 -8.90
N GLY A 394 -7.06 23.92 -9.84
CA GLY A 394 -7.58 22.58 -9.55
C GLY A 394 -9.08 22.56 -9.20
N PRO A 395 -9.64 21.39 -8.86
CA PRO A 395 -8.97 20.09 -8.73
C PRO A 395 -8.67 19.41 -10.08
N GLN A 396 -9.18 19.91 -11.20
CA GLN A 396 -8.89 19.35 -12.52
C GLN A 396 -7.39 19.50 -12.86
N SER A 397 -6.80 18.51 -13.54
CA SER A 397 -5.40 18.52 -13.98
C SER A 397 -5.27 18.11 -15.44
N ALA A 398 -4.29 18.67 -16.14
CA ALA A 398 -3.91 18.31 -17.51
C ALA A 398 -3.13 16.98 -17.61
N GLY A 399 -2.66 16.43 -16.48
CA GLY A 399 -1.98 15.13 -16.43
C GLY A 399 -0.72 15.01 -17.30
N ALA A 400 -0.44 13.81 -17.80
CA ALA A 400 0.64 13.54 -18.76
C ALA A 400 0.17 13.54 -20.23
N ASP A 401 -1.14 13.49 -20.43
CA ASP A 401 -1.84 13.49 -21.71
C ASP A 401 -3.25 14.11 -21.47
N PRO A 402 -3.58 15.28 -22.04
CA PRO A 402 -2.84 16.01 -23.09
C PRO A 402 -1.64 16.84 -22.58
N ALA A 403 -1.31 16.75 -21.29
CA ALA A 403 -0.22 17.47 -20.61
C ALA A 403 -0.40 19.00 -20.55
N PRO A 404 0.42 19.73 -19.78
CA PRO A 404 0.38 21.20 -19.79
C PRO A 404 0.66 21.79 -21.18
N ALA A 405 0.02 22.93 -21.53
CA ALA A 405 0.18 23.59 -22.83
C ALA A 405 1.64 23.76 -23.30
N CYS A 406 2.56 24.05 -22.37
CA CYS A 406 3.98 24.23 -22.68
C CYS A 406 4.71 22.97 -23.16
N TYR A 407 4.09 21.78 -23.05
CA TYR A 407 4.64 20.52 -23.55
C TYR A 407 4.32 20.30 -25.04
N GLY A 408 3.49 21.15 -25.67
CA GLY A 408 3.22 21.10 -27.11
C GLY A 408 2.37 19.89 -27.55
N LYS A 409 1.65 19.25 -26.63
CA LYS A 409 0.80 18.05 -26.88
C LYS A 409 -0.70 18.35 -27.03
N GLY A 410 -1.07 19.63 -27.13
CA GLY A 410 -2.46 20.06 -27.34
C GLY A 410 -3.30 20.17 -26.06
N GLY A 411 -2.66 20.16 -24.89
CA GLY A 411 -3.37 20.36 -23.62
C GLY A 411 -3.64 21.82 -23.26
N PRO A 412 -4.48 22.03 -22.22
CA PRO A 412 -5.01 23.34 -21.83
C PRO A 412 -3.99 24.28 -21.18
#